data_AF-A0A847HQT4-F1
#
_entry.id   AF-A0A847HQT4-F1
#
_cell.length_a   1.000
_cell.length_b   1.000
_cell.length_c   1.000
_cell.angle_alpha   90.00
_cell.angle_beta   90.00
_cell.angle_gamma   90.00
#
_symmetry.space_group_name_H-M   'P 1'
#
loop_
_entity.id
_entity.type
_entity.pdbx_description
1 polymer ?
#
loop_
_entity_poly.entity_id
_entity_poly.type
_entity_poly.pdbx_seq_one_letter_code
_entity_poly.pdbx_strand_id
1 'polypeptide(L)'
;SITQACEWSVRSDKAVPGLDAMVAADPGFNMQHIKERVSVMFWRKTEAERIGKVEPLRKIARNEFCDAQLQWLKPDKSGARRFYTGCAVGAVDLLGIEMLEPDDNAFVEVIWSGIPSFQMPGKDIETAGQPINFRHVFVLARHHGAVTKLEASLASSHCPSCGAPEQTGSENECAYCGSVMNDGKSEWVLDAVVDRSDPQVREILNRISVAARKSVEDARARIDAHQKDKKQPAVPPPLDDFGISGIELLRWTVAMMLADGHIDDKEMSMIRELASRRDIPEARIQQIINEFKAVIDPVVHVTTTSKIEADTELLRHIARVALADGKLTSEETDMLKAVGSKIGMSGIDIDMLLKRERRAIFQEAKDILRNIKR
;
A
#
# COMPACT_ATOMS: atom_id res chain seq x y z
N SER A 1 -1.17 -16.25 -22.38
CA SER A 1 -1.36 -14.96 -23.05
C SER A 1 -0.68 -13.92 -22.21
N ILE A 2 0.22 -13.16 -22.81
CA ILE A 2 1.12 -12.21 -22.15
C ILE A 2 0.30 -10.96 -21.86
N THR A 3 -0.03 -10.71 -20.59
CA THR A 3 -0.60 -9.44 -20.16
C THR A 3 0.45 -8.36 -20.37
N GLN A 4 0.17 -7.45 -21.31
CA GLN A 4 1.03 -6.34 -21.68
C GLN A 4 1.30 -5.42 -20.49
N ALA A 5 2.57 -5.05 -20.37
CA ALA A 5 3.18 -4.25 -19.31
C ALA A 5 2.87 -2.74 -19.38
N CYS A 6 1.62 -2.35 -19.66
CA CYS A 6 1.23 -0.95 -19.74
C CYS A 6 -0.09 -0.70 -19.02
N GLU A 7 -0.07 -0.74 -17.69
CA GLU A 7 -1.05 -0.05 -16.82
C GLU A 7 -0.51 -0.06 -15.38
N TRP A 8 0.65 0.57 -15.16
CA TRP A 8 1.05 0.99 -13.83
C TRP A 8 0.31 2.28 -13.50
N SER A 9 -0.82 2.18 -12.79
CA SER A 9 -1.38 3.35 -12.13
C SER A 9 -0.42 3.77 -11.01
N VAL A 10 0.50 4.68 -11.31
CA VAL A 10 1.33 5.36 -10.32
C VAL A 10 0.43 6.35 -9.58
N ARG A 11 -0.44 5.86 -8.71
CA ARG A 11 -0.98 6.69 -7.62
C ARG A 11 -0.02 6.60 -6.45
N SER A 12 0.29 7.77 -5.90
CA SER A 12 1.18 7.93 -4.76
C SER A 12 0.65 7.18 -3.55
N ASP A 13 1.56 6.57 -2.77
CA ASP A 13 1.24 5.90 -1.49
C ASP A 13 0.67 6.96 -0.54
N LYS A 14 -0.64 7.17 -0.61
CA LYS A 14 -1.35 7.87 0.44
C LYS A 14 -1.27 6.97 1.66
N ALA A 15 -0.89 7.52 2.81
CA ALA A 15 -1.05 6.85 4.09
C ALA A 15 -2.49 6.33 4.15
N VAL A 16 -2.64 5.01 4.17
CA VAL A 16 -3.94 4.36 4.15
C VAL A 16 -4.53 4.49 5.55
N PRO A 17 -5.61 5.26 5.73
CA PRO A 17 -6.21 5.44 7.04
C PRO A 17 -6.64 4.10 7.64
N GLY A 18 -6.27 3.86 8.91
CA GLY A 18 -6.57 2.62 9.63
C GLY A 18 -5.63 1.45 9.34
N LEU A 19 -4.68 1.58 8.42
CA LEU A 19 -3.73 0.51 8.11
C LEU A 19 -2.82 0.16 9.29
N ASP A 20 -2.25 1.15 9.97
CA ASP A 20 -1.33 0.91 11.10
C ASP A 20 -2.04 0.19 12.25
N ALA A 21 -3.29 0.58 12.53
CA ALA A 21 -4.12 -0.08 13.53
C ALA A 21 -4.41 -1.53 13.15
N MET A 22 -4.70 -1.79 11.86
CA MET A 22 -4.92 -3.14 11.37
C MET A 22 -3.66 -4.01 11.46
N VAL A 23 -2.50 -3.49 11.05
CA VAL A 23 -1.22 -4.22 11.15
C VAL A 23 -0.84 -4.49 12.61
N ALA A 24 -1.14 -3.56 13.52
CA ALA A 24 -0.90 -3.76 14.95
C ALA A 24 -1.81 -4.86 15.55
N ALA A 25 -3.06 -4.96 15.09
CA ALA A 25 -4.01 -5.98 15.55
C ALA A 25 -3.82 -7.34 14.86
N ASP A 26 -3.41 -7.34 13.60
CA ASP A 26 -3.16 -8.50 12.76
C ASP A 26 -1.79 -8.36 12.07
N PRO A 27 -0.69 -8.78 12.71
CA PRO A 27 0.65 -8.67 12.12
C PRO A 27 0.84 -9.46 10.82
N GLY A 28 -0.06 -10.42 10.52
CA GLY A 28 -0.07 -11.16 9.26
C GLY A 28 -0.79 -10.41 8.13
N PHE A 29 -1.44 -9.29 8.42
CA PHE A 29 -2.15 -8.49 7.42
C PHE A 29 -1.20 -7.97 6.34
N ASN A 30 -1.59 -8.15 5.08
CA ASN A 30 -0.82 -7.68 3.93
C ASN A 30 -1.75 -6.95 2.94
N MET A 31 -1.43 -5.69 2.65
CA MET A 31 -2.20 -4.88 1.70
C MET A 31 -2.21 -5.50 0.29
N GLN A 32 -1.12 -6.13 -0.15
CA GLN A 32 -1.04 -6.77 -1.45
C GLN A 32 -2.03 -7.94 -1.55
N HIS A 33 -2.18 -8.71 -0.46
CA HIS A 33 -3.15 -9.80 -0.39
C HIS A 33 -4.59 -9.28 -0.56
N ILE A 34 -4.93 -8.13 0.05
CA ILE A 34 -6.23 -7.48 -0.18
C ILE A 34 -6.44 -7.10 -1.64
N LYS A 35 -5.44 -6.50 -2.30
CA LYS A 35 -5.53 -6.10 -3.71
C LYS A 35 -5.73 -7.30 -4.63
N GLU A 36 -5.02 -8.39 -4.38
CA GLU A 36 -5.17 -9.65 -5.12
C GLU A 36 -6.54 -10.28 -4.87
N ARG A 37 -7.00 -10.28 -3.62
CA ARG A 37 -8.32 -10.77 -3.25
C ARG A 37 -9.43 -10.01 -3.96
N VAL A 38 -9.35 -8.69 -4.02
CA VAL A 38 -10.33 -7.85 -4.74
C VAL A 38 -10.29 -8.08 -6.24
N SER A 39 -9.11 -8.32 -6.81
CA SER A 39 -8.99 -8.68 -8.23
C SER A 39 -9.73 -9.98 -8.53
N VAL A 40 -9.61 -11.00 -7.66
CA VAL A 40 -10.38 -12.25 -7.79
C VAL A 40 -11.88 -12.01 -7.63
N MET A 41 -12.29 -11.17 -6.67
CA MET A 41 -13.70 -10.78 -6.48
C MET A 41 -14.27 -10.09 -7.71
N PHE A 42 -13.52 -9.17 -8.32
CA PHE A 42 -13.90 -8.48 -9.55
C PHE A 42 -14.16 -9.48 -10.67
N TRP A 43 -13.20 -10.37 -10.97
CA TRP A 43 -13.35 -11.32 -12.07
C TRP A 43 -14.46 -12.34 -11.83
N ARG A 44 -14.67 -12.79 -10.58
CA ARG A 44 -15.81 -13.65 -10.23
C ARG A 44 -17.15 -12.96 -10.38
N LYS A 45 -17.23 -11.67 -10.02
CA LYS A 45 -18.43 -10.85 -10.24
C LYS A 45 -18.73 -10.69 -11.74
N THR A 46 -17.72 -10.33 -12.54
CA THR A 46 -17.88 -10.20 -14.00
C THR A 46 -18.28 -11.53 -14.63
N GLU A 47 -17.70 -12.64 -14.18
CA GLU A 47 -18.10 -13.96 -14.66
C GLU A 47 -19.56 -14.25 -14.30
N ALA A 48 -19.97 -14.04 -13.04
CA ALA A 48 -21.33 -14.21 -12.58
C ALA A 48 -22.34 -13.40 -13.42
N GLU A 49 -22.01 -12.16 -13.76
CA GLU A 49 -22.79 -11.28 -14.65
C GLU A 49 -22.90 -11.85 -16.06
N ARG A 50 -21.78 -12.28 -16.63
CA ARG A 50 -21.73 -12.86 -17.98
C ARG A 50 -22.59 -14.12 -18.08
N ILE A 51 -22.44 -15.07 -17.15
CA ILE A 51 -23.19 -16.34 -17.17
C ILE A 51 -24.60 -16.23 -16.58
N GLY A 52 -24.93 -15.14 -15.89
CA GLY A 52 -26.25 -14.92 -15.29
C GLY A 52 -26.51 -15.80 -14.07
N LYS A 53 -25.45 -16.17 -13.35
CA LYS A 53 -25.46 -17.11 -12.24
C LYS A 53 -24.59 -16.58 -11.11
N VAL A 54 -25.05 -16.67 -9.87
CA VAL A 54 -24.37 -16.09 -8.70
C VAL A 54 -23.29 -17.00 -8.12
N GLU A 55 -23.26 -18.26 -8.55
CA GLU A 55 -22.38 -19.33 -8.06
C GLU A 55 -20.91 -18.92 -7.93
N PRO A 56 -20.29 -18.18 -8.87
CA PRO A 56 -18.90 -17.73 -8.72
C PRO A 56 -18.62 -16.89 -7.45
N LEU A 57 -19.64 -16.23 -6.90
CA LEU A 57 -19.55 -15.34 -5.75
C LEU A 57 -19.79 -16.04 -4.41
N ARG A 58 -20.43 -17.21 -4.39
CA ARG A 58 -20.95 -17.85 -3.16
C ARG A 58 -19.91 -18.09 -2.06
N LYS A 59 -18.66 -18.31 -2.43
CA LYS A 59 -17.55 -18.59 -1.48
C LYS A 59 -16.69 -17.37 -1.15
N ILE A 60 -16.99 -16.21 -1.74
CA ILE A 60 -16.16 -15.00 -1.61
C ILE A 60 -16.95 -13.74 -1.26
N ALA A 61 -18.29 -13.80 -1.32
CA ALA A 61 -19.17 -12.68 -1.05
C ALA A 61 -20.29 -13.08 -0.08
N ARG A 62 -20.71 -12.15 0.76
CA ARG A 62 -21.81 -12.31 1.72
C ARG A 62 -23.09 -12.77 1.00
N ASN A 63 -23.95 -13.48 1.71
CA ASN A 63 -25.20 -14.00 1.13
C ASN A 63 -26.11 -12.84 0.69
N GLU A 64 -26.15 -11.76 1.47
CA GLU A 64 -26.88 -10.54 1.20
C GLU A 64 -26.42 -9.90 -0.13
N PHE A 65 -25.11 -9.85 -0.36
CA PHE A 65 -24.55 -9.39 -1.63
C PHE A 65 -24.95 -10.30 -2.79
N CYS A 66 -24.86 -11.62 -2.59
CA CYS A 66 -25.27 -12.60 -3.60
C CYS A 66 -26.76 -12.44 -3.98
N ASP A 67 -27.63 -12.25 -2.99
CA ASP A 67 -29.07 -12.09 -3.19
C ASP A 67 -29.42 -10.77 -3.89
N ALA A 68 -28.71 -9.69 -3.56
CA ALA A 68 -28.80 -8.43 -4.28
C ALA A 68 -28.34 -8.57 -5.74
N GLN A 69 -27.22 -9.27 -5.96
CA GLN A 69 -26.67 -9.51 -7.30
C GLN A 69 -27.63 -10.34 -8.16
N LEU A 70 -28.34 -11.32 -7.61
CA LEU A 70 -29.34 -12.10 -8.34
C LEU A 70 -30.42 -11.23 -8.99
N GLN A 71 -30.76 -10.07 -8.42
CA GLN A 71 -31.69 -9.13 -9.06
C GLN A 71 -31.09 -8.44 -10.28
N TRP A 72 -29.80 -8.11 -10.24
CA TRP A 72 -29.05 -7.54 -11.36
C TRP A 72 -28.82 -8.52 -12.50
N LEU A 73 -28.76 -9.83 -12.20
CA LEU A 73 -28.56 -10.88 -13.19
C LEU A 73 -29.83 -11.16 -14.02
N LYS A 74 -31.00 -10.70 -13.57
CA LYS A 74 -32.26 -10.92 -14.27
C LYS A 74 -32.32 -10.09 -15.56
N PRO A 75 -32.98 -10.61 -16.61
CA PRO A 75 -33.25 -9.81 -17.79
C PRO A 75 -34.08 -8.56 -17.46
N ASP A 76 -33.84 -7.47 -18.18
CA ASP A 76 -34.64 -6.25 -18.09
C ASP A 76 -36.04 -6.45 -18.71
N LYS A 77 -36.85 -5.38 -18.76
CA LYS A 77 -38.22 -5.43 -19.33
C LYS A 77 -38.26 -5.86 -20.80
N SER A 78 -37.14 -5.74 -21.54
CA SER A 78 -37.03 -6.20 -22.93
C SER A 78 -36.67 -7.69 -23.05
N GLY A 79 -36.37 -8.35 -21.92
CA GLY A 79 -35.87 -9.72 -21.88
C GLY A 79 -34.37 -9.82 -22.13
N ALA A 80 -33.66 -8.70 -22.27
CA ALA A 80 -32.21 -8.68 -22.43
C ALA A 80 -31.51 -8.69 -21.07
N ARG A 81 -30.47 -9.52 -20.91
CA ARG A 81 -29.50 -9.36 -19.82
C ARG A 81 -28.45 -8.35 -20.24
N ARG A 82 -28.10 -7.41 -19.36
CA ARG A 82 -27.08 -6.39 -19.59
C ARG A 82 -25.90 -6.61 -18.66
N PHE A 83 -24.70 -6.55 -19.21
CA PHE A 83 -23.45 -6.75 -18.47
C PHE A 83 -22.29 -6.11 -19.25
N TYR A 84 -21.06 -6.30 -18.78
CA TYR A 84 -19.87 -5.77 -19.44
C TYR A 84 -18.99 -6.91 -19.94
N THR A 85 -18.47 -6.77 -21.16
CA THR A 85 -17.45 -7.65 -21.74
C THR A 85 -16.18 -6.85 -22.02
N GLY A 86 -15.10 -7.53 -22.41
CA GLY A 86 -13.82 -6.86 -22.68
C GLY A 86 -13.31 -6.06 -21.48
N CYS A 87 -13.60 -6.55 -20.26
CA CYS A 87 -13.24 -5.83 -19.05
C CYS A 87 -11.71 -5.77 -18.89
N ALA A 88 -11.20 -4.63 -18.48
CA ALA A 88 -9.79 -4.42 -18.13
C ALA A 88 -9.69 -3.70 -16.79
N VAL A 89 -8.87 -4.21 -15.87
CA VAL A 89 -8.61 -3.59 -14.56
C VAL A 89 -7.34 -2.75 -14.69
N GLY A 90 -7.46 -1.43 -14.50
CA GLY A 90 -6.34 -0.51 -14.57
C GLY A 90 -5.70 -0.19 -13.21
N ALA A 91 -6.45 -0.26 -12.12
CA ALA A 91 -5.93 -0.04 -10.77
C ALA A 91 -6.75 -0.75 -9.69
N VAL A 92 -6.07 -1.19 -8.63
CA VAL A 92 -6.69 -1.70 -7.39
C VAL A 92 -5.96 -1.09 -6.19
N ASP A 93 -6.65 -0.20 -5.47
CA ASP A 93 -6.05 0.60 -4.40
C ASP A 93 -6.87 0.53 -3.11
N LEU A 94 -6.20 0.20 -2.01
CA LEU A 94 -6.81 0.26 -0.68
C LEU A 94 -6.96 1.73 -0.27
N LEU A 95 -8.19 2.17 -0.02
CA LEU A 95 -8.52 3.54 0.36
C LEU A 95 -8.49 3.76 1.87
N GLY A 96 -8.78 2.73 2.65
CA GLY A 96 -8.84 2.79 4.11
C GLY A 96 -9.37 1.50 4.73
N ILE A 97 -9.14 1.35 6.03
CA ILE A 97 -9.66 0.28 6.87
C ILE A 97 -10.39 0.91 8.05
N GLU A 98 -11.57 0.41 8.37
CA GLU A 98 -12.30 0.77 9.57
C GLU A 98 -12.44 -0.48 10.44
N MET A 99 -11.88 -0.44 11.64
CA MET A 99 -11.97 -1.55 12.57
C MET A 99 -13.21 -1.35 13.45
N LEU A 100 -14.26 -2.14 13.22
CA LEU A 100 -15.56 -2.04 13.90
C LEU A 100 -15.99 -3.39 14.43
N GLU A 101 -16.90 -3.39 15.41
CA GLU A 101 -17.63 -4.59 15.80
C GLU A 101 -19.01 -4.61 15.10
N PRO A 102 -19.46 -5.76 14.56
CA PRO A 102 -18.83 -7.09 14.65
C PRO A 102 -17.76 -7.38 13.57
N ASP A 103 -17.66 -6.56 12.53
CA ASP A 103 -16.77 -6.76 11.39
C ASP A 103 -15.88 -5.54 11.14
N ASP A 104 -14.60 -5.79 10.88
CA ASP A 104 -13.70 -4.83 10.27
C ASP A 104 -14.03 -4.67 8.78
N ASN A 105 -13.95 -3.45 8.26
CA ASN A 105 -14.22 -3.13 6.87
C ASN A 105 -12.98 -2.59 6.15
N ALA A 106 -12.73 -3.09 4.94
CA ALA A 106 -11.72 -2.55 4.03
C ALA A 106 -12.39 -1.97 2.78
N PHE A 107 -11.99 -0.76 2.39
CA PHE A 107 -12.55 -0.03 1.25
C PHE A 107 -11.52 0.01 0.12
N VAL A 108 -11.79 -0.67 -1.00
CA VAL A 108 -10.82 -0.84 -2.09
C VAL A 108 -11.38 -0.24 -3.38
N GLU A 109 -10.69 0.75 -3.95
CA GLU A 109 -11.03 1.30 -5.26
C GLU A 109 -10.54 0.37 -6.37
N VAL A 110 -11.44 0.05 -7.29
CA VAL A 110 -11.14 -0.63 -8.54
C VAL A 110 -11.45 0.33 -9.68
N ILE A 111 -10.41 0.73 -10.42
CA ILE A 111 -10.54 1.47 -11.67
C ILE A 111 -10.50 0.45 -12.79
N TRP A 112 -11.55 0.39 -13.58
CA TRP A 112 -11.66 -0.60 -14.65
C TRP A 112 -12.46 -0.03 -15.82
N SER A 113 -12.28 -0.63 -16.99
CA SER A 113 -13.08 -0.32 -18.18
C SER A 113 -13.82 -1.56 -18.65
N GLY A 114 -14.99 -1.37 -19.27
CA GLY A 114 -15.78 -2.47 -19.82
C GLY A 114 -16.67 -2.04 -20.96
N ILE A 115 -16.88 -2.93 -21.93
CA ILE A 115 -17.72 -2.71 -23.10
C ILE A 115 -19.17 -3.09 -22.74
N PRO A 116 -20.13 -2.15 -22.76
CA PRO A 116 -21.52 -2.46 -22.50
C PRO A 116 -22.01 -3.51 -23.48
N SER A 117 -22.55 -4.59 -22.95
CA SER A 117 -22.97 -5.76 -23.70
C SER A 117 -24.35 -6.20 -23.25
N PHE A 118 -25.08 -6.80 -24.17
CA PHE A 118 -26.37 -7.39 -23.85
C PHE A 118 -26.54 -8.73 -24.53
N GLN A 119 -27.37 -9.57 -23.93
CA GLN A 119 -27.71 -10.87 -24.48
C GLN A 119 -29.21 -11.09 -24.38
N MET A 120 -29.83 -11.34 -25.54
CA MET A 120 -31.21 -11.82 -25.63
C MET A 120 -31.26 -13.34 -25.41
N PRO A 121 -32.38 -13.90 -24.94
CA PRO A 121 -32.51 -15.34 -24.74
C PRO A 121 -32.28 -16.10 -26.05
N GLY A 122 -31.34 -17.05 -26.04
CA GLY A 122 -31.02 -17.87 -27.21
C GLY A 122 -30.24 -17.16 -28.33
N LYS A 123 -29.76 -15.94 -28.10
CA LYS A 123 -28.89 -15.21 -29.03
C LYS A 123 -27.47 -15.06 -28.49
N ASP A 124 -26.55 -14.77 -29.41
CA ASP A 124 -25.19 -14.39 -29.09
C ASP A 124 -25.13 -13.03 -28.38
N ILE A 125 -23.98 -12.73 -27.78
CA ILE A 125 -23.73 -11.49 -27.06
C ILE A 125 -23.52 -10.36 -28.08
N GLU A 126 -24.26 -9.28 -27.91
CA GLU A 126 -24.12 -8.05 -28.72
C GLU A 126 -23.44 -6.96 -27.88
N THR A 127 -22.48 -6.24 -28.49
CA THR A 127 -21.67 -5.21 -27.82
C THR A 127 -21.98 -3.82 -28.37
N ALA A 128 -22.15 -2.83 -27.50
CA ALA A 128 -22.58 -1.48 -27.87
C ALA A 128 -21.46 -0.55 -28.39
N GLY A 129 -20.24 -1.05 -28.58
CA GLY A 129 -19.12 -0.29 -29.15
C GLY A 129 -17.96 -0.05 -28.18
N GLN A 130 -17.79 1.19 -27.72
CA GLN A 130 -16.60 1.64 -26.97
C GLN A 130 -16.65 1.24 -25.48
N PRO A 131 -15.48 0.99 -24.85
CA PRO A 131 -15.41 0.74 -23.41
C PRO A 131 -15.76 2.00 -22.60
N ILE A 132 -16.44 1.79 -21.48
CA ILE A 132 -16.75 2.82 -20.48
C ILE A 132 -15.83 2.61 -19.28
N ASN A 133 -15.32 3.70 -18.71
CA ASN A 133 -14.49 3.68 -17.51
C ASN A 133 -15.34 3.81 -16.25
N PHE A 134 -15.01 3.00 -15.24
CA PHE A 134 -15.66 2.94 -13.94
C PHE A 134 -14.65 3.13 -12.82
N ARG A 135 -15.14 3.69 -11.71
CA ARG A 135 -14.42 3.73 -10.44
C ARG A 135 -15.38 3.20 -9.39
N HIS A 136 -15.23 1.93 -9.04
CA HIS A 136 -16.04 1.30 -8.01
C HIS A 136 -15.23 1.14 -6.73
N VAL A 137 -15.91 1.21 -5.59
CA VAL A 137 -15.35 0.83 -4.30
C VAL A 137 -15.94 -0.51 -3.91
N PHE A 138 -15.07 -1.50 -3.73
CA PHE A 138 -15.37 -2.80 -3.17
C PHE A 138 -15.23 -2.66 -1.65
N VAL A 139 -16.32 -2.94 -0.94
CA VAL A 139 -16.36 -2.96 0.52
C VAL A 139 -16.21 -4.41 0.95
N LEU A 140 -15.15 -4.69 1.70
CA LEU A 140 -14.86 -6.01 2.22
C LEU A 140 -15.17 -6.02 3.71
N ALA A 141 -15.58 -7.17 4.22
CA ALA A 141 -15.82 -7.41 5.64
C ALA A 141 -15.00 -8.61 6.11
N ARG A 142 -14.52 -8.54 7.35
CA ARG A 142 -13.90 -9.65 8.10
C ARG A 142 -14.27 -9.49 9.56
N HIS A 143 -14.50 -10.59 10.28
CA HIS A 143 -14.81 -10.53 11.70
C HIS A 143 -13.74 -9.76 12.48
N HIS A 144 -14.18 -8.88 13.37
CA HIS A 144 -13.29 -8.11 14.23
C HIS A 144 -12.37 -9.03 15.03
N GLY A 145 -11.07 -8.73 15.03
CA GLY A 145 -10.06 -9.52 15.74
C GLY A 145 -9.66 -10.84 15.06
N ALA A 146 -10.15 -11.13 13.86
CA ALA A 146 -9.63 -12.23 13.06
C ALA A 146 -8.15 -11.97 12.67
N VAL A 147 -7.32 -13.01 12.71
CA VAL A 147 -5.88 -12.93 12.40
C VAL A 147 -5.58 -13.66 11.08
N THR A 148 -4.77 -13.05 10.23
CA THR A 148 -4.38 -13.61 8.93
C THR A 148 -3.48 -14.83 9.12
N LYS A 149 -3.84 -15.96 8.49
CA LYS A 149 -3.02 -17.18 8.49
C LYS A 149 -2.02 -17.14 7.33
N LEU A 150 -0.75 -16.96 7.63
CA LEU A 150 0.34 -16.84 6.64
C LEU A 150 0.43 -18.05 5.69
N GLU A 151 0.12 -19.26 6.16
CA GLU A 151 0.15 -20.50 5.36
C GLU A 151 -0.97 -20.57 4.30
N ALA A 152 -2.09 -19.89 4.52
CA ALA A 152 -3.22 -19.83 3.60
C ALA A 152 -3.20 -18.60 2.68
N SER A 153 -2.41 -17.58 3.01
CA SER A 153 -2.35 -16.28 2.32
C SER A 153 -1.77 -16.34 0.90
N LEU A 154 -1.23 -17.49 0.47
CA LEU A 154 -0.54 -17.63 -0.82
C LEU A 154 -1.43 -18.15 -1.95
N ALA A 155 -2.68 -18.56 -1.67
CA ALA A 155 -3.53 -19.15 -2.69
C ALA A 155 -4.98 -18.66 -2.61
N SER A 156 -5.30 -17.66 -3.43
CA SER A 156 -6.63 -17.04 -3.55
C SER A 156 -7.76 -17.99 -4.00
N SER A 157 -7.40 -19.20 -4.41
CA SER A 157 -8.28 -20.28 -4.88
C SER A 157 -8.37 -21.48 -3.93
N HIS A 158 -7.91 -21.35 -2.68
CA HIS A 158 -7.98 -22.41 -1.69
C HIS A 158 -8.82 -22.01 -0.47
N CYS A 159 -9.26 -23.00 0.29
CA CYS A 159 -10.00 -22.77 1.53
C CYS A 159 -9.07 -22.15 2.60
N PRO A 160 -9.44 -21.02 3.21
CA PRO A 160 -8.62 -20.37 4.24
C PRO A 160 -8.56 -21.16 5.56
N SER A 161 -9.44 -22.15 5.73
CA SER A 161 -9.51 -22.98 6.92
C SER A 161 -8.61 -24.23 6.85
N CYS A 162 -8.61 -24.94 5.72
CA CYS A 162 -7.91 -26.23 5.57
C CYS A 162 -6.91 -26.28 4.41
N GLY A 163 -6.80 -25.24 3.59
CA GLY A 163 -5.90 -25.19 2.45
C GLY A 163 -6.31 -26.07 1.27
N ALA A 164 -7.49 -26.69 1.28
CA ALA A 164 -7.96 -27.49 0.14
C ALA A 164 -8.31 -26.61 -1.06
N PRO A 165 -8.07 -27.06 -2.31
CA PRO A 165 -8.43 -26.31 -3.51
C PRO A 165 -9.94 -26.11 -3.58
N GLU A 166 -10.35 -24.91 -3.98
CA GLU A 166 -11.75 -24.57 -4.10
C GLU A 166 -12.38 -25.33 -5.28
N GLN A 167 -13.42 -26.11 -4.99
CA GLN A 167 -14.22 -26.75 -6.02
C GLN A 167 -15.33 -25.82 -6.51
N THR A 168 -15.67 -25.91 -7.80
CA THR A 168 -16.81 -25.23 -8.38
C THR A 168 -18.11 -25.80 -7.79
N GLY A 169 -18.96 -24.94 -7.22
CA GLY A 169 -20.23 -25.34 -6.63
C GLY A 169 -21.06 -24.13 -6.21
N SER A 170 -22.34 -24.37 -5.93
CA SER A 170 -23.29 -23.34 -5.45
C SER A 170 -23.26 -23.16 -3.93
N GLU A 171 -22.61 -24.09 -3.21
CA GLU A 171 -22.40 -24.06 -1.77
C GLU A 171 -21.41 -22.95 -1.38
N ASN A 172 -21.66 -22.29 -0.26
CA ASN A 172 -20.70 -21.37 0.36
C ASN A 172 -19.71 -22.09 1.31
N GLU A 173 -19.88 -23.38 1.52
CA GLU A 173 -19.04 -24.22 2.37
C GLU A 173 -17.89 -24.87 1.60
N CYS A 174 -16.81 -25.18 2.32
CA CYS A 174 -15.73 -26.01 1.80
C CYS A 174 -16.18 -27.47 1.73
N ALA A 175 -16.09 -28.08 0.53
CA ALA A 175 -16.45 -29.49 0.33
C ALA A 175 -15.56 -30.50 1.11
N TYR A 176 -14.42 -30.05 1.64
CA TYR A 176 -13.47 -30.90 2.36
C TYR A 176 -13.62 -30.83 3.89
N CYS A 177 -13.69 -29.61 4.45
CA CYS A 177 -13.74 -29.41 5.89
C CYS A 177 -15.07 -28.85 6.41
N GLY A 178 -16.02 -28.52 5.52
CA GLY A 178 -17.33 -27.96 5.88
C GLY A 178 -17.30 -26.52 6.38
N SER A 179 -16.15 -25.83 6.35
CA SER A 179 -16.10 -24.44 6.83
C SER A 179 -16.86 -23.52 5.87
N VAL A 180 -17.73 -22.67 6.42
CA VAL A 180 -18.35 -21.56 5.68
C VAL A 180 -17.27 -20.59 5.22
N MET A 181 -17.20 -20.30 3.92
CA MET A 181 -16.11 -19.51 3.33
C MET A 181 -16.44 -18.02 3.16
N ASN A 182 -17.73 -17.65 3.23
CA ASN A 182 -18.20 -16.30 2.96
C ASN A 182 -18.72 -15.54 4.19
N ASP A 183 -18.38 -16.00 5.41
CA ASP A 183 -18.86 -15.40 6.66
C ASP A 183 -17.87 -14.41 7.31
N GLY A 184 -16.70 -14.19 6.71
CA GLY A 184 -15.71 -13.25 7.22
C GLY A 184 -14.88 -13.78 8.39
N LYS A 185 -15.04 -15.02 8.85
CA LYS A 185 -14.30 -15.52 10.04
C LYS A 185 -12.83 -15.78 9.77
N SER A 186 -12.53 -16.31 8.59
CA SER A 186 -11.17 -16.77 8.24
C SER A 186 -10.51 -15.92 7.16
N GLU A 187 -11.29 -15.14 6.41
CA GLU A 187 -10.82 -14.37 5.27
C GLU A 187 -11.73 -13.18 5.01
N TRP A 188 -11.22 -12.17 4.32
CA TRP A 188 -12.01 -11.06 3.82
C TRP A 188 -13.00 -11.49 2.73
N VAL A 189 -14.25 -11.07 2.90
CA VAL A 189 -15.37 -11.39 2.01
C VAL A 189 -15.98 -10.11 1.45
N LEU A 190 -16.50 -10.18 0.23
CA LEU A 190 -17.13 -9.05 -0.44
C LEU A 190 -18.51 -8.79 0.19
N ASP A 191 -18.69 -7.58 0.68
CA ASP A 191 -19.93 -7.13 1.30
C ASP A 191 -20.74 -6.23 0.36
N ALA A 192 -20.07 -5.31 -0.33
CA ALA A 192 -20.71 -4.42 -1.29
C ALA A 192 -19.79 -3.99 -2.43
N VAL A 193 -20.39 -3.60 -3.56
CA VAL A 193 -19.73 -2.89 -4.66
C VAL A 193 -20.56 -1.66 -4.99
N VAL A 194 -19.95 -0.50 -4.87
CA VAL A 194 -20.63 0.80 -4.96
C VAL A 194 -19.82 1.75 -5.82
N ASP A 195 -20.48 2.74 -6.42
CA ASP A 195 -19.76 3.75 -7.21
C ASP A 195 -18.91 4.65 -6.30
N ARG A 196 -17.73 5.05 -6.75
CA ARG A 196 -16.82 5.92 -5.98
C ARG A 196 -17.45 7.29 -5.64
N SER A 197 -18.45 7.72 -6.40
CA SER A 197 -19.18 8.96 -6.17
C SER A 197 -20.35 8.82 -5.19
N ASP A 198 -20.66 7.61 -4.73
CA ASP A 198 -21.74 7.36 -3.76
C ASP A 198 -21.54 8.21 -2.49
N PRO A 199 -22.56 8.96 -2.03
CA PRO A 199 -22.47 9.80 -0.84
C PRO A 199 -22.06 9.05 0.43
N GLN A 200 -22.54 7.82 0.63
CA GLN A 200 -22.22 7.04 1.82
C GLN A 200 -20.75 6.66 1.85
N VAL A 201 -20.21 6.24 0.70
CA VAL A 201 -18.77 5.93 0.55
C VAL A 201 -17.91 7.16 0.79
N ARG A 202 -18.31 8.31 0.24
CA ARG A 202 -17.60 9.57 0.45
C ARG A 202 -17.55 9.95 1.93
N GLU A 203 -18.67 9.79 2.63
CA GLU A 203 -18.75 10.10 4.06
C GLU A 203 -17.87 9.18 4.90
N ILE A 204 -17.92 7.87 4.64
CA ILE A 204 -17.06 6.89 5.32
C ILE A 204 -15.58 7.23 5.08
N LEU A 205 -15.16 7.41 3.82
CA LEU A 205 -13.76 7.74 3.51
C LEU A 205 -13.31 9.05 4.16
N ASN A 206 -14.18 10.06 4.22
CA ASN A 206 -13.89 11.30 4.93
C ASN A 206 -13.71 11.04 6.43
N ARG A 207 -14.63 10.30 7.06
CA ARG A 207 -14.55 9.93 8.49
C ARG A 207 -13.24 9.23 8.83
N ILE A 208 -12.87 8.20 8.07
CA ILE A 208 -11.63 7.44 8.31
C ILE A 208 -10.41 8.36 8.12
N SER A 209 -10.41 9.23 7.10
CA SER A 209 -9.30 10.17 6.89
C SER A 209 -9.14 11.20 8.02
N VAL A 210 -10.26 11.70 8.58
CA VAL A 210 -10.25 12.64 9.70
C VAL A 210 -9.77 11.97 10.98
N ALA A 211 -10.23 10.74 11.25
CA ALA A 211 -9.80 9.96 12.41
C ALA A 211 -8.29 9.65 12.37
N ALA A 212 -7.75 9.32 11.19
CA ALA A 212 -6.32 9.10 11.01
C ALA A 212 -5.50 10.38 11.28
N ARG A 213 -5.93 11.53 10.75
CA ARG A 213 -5.25 12.83 10.99
C ARG A 213 -5.23 13.18 12.48
N LYS A 214 -6.37 13.05 13.16
CA LYS A 214 -6.46 13.30 14.60
C LYS A 214 -5.53 12.40 15.41
N SER A 215 -5.44 11.12 15.05
CA SER A 215 -4.56 10.16 15.73
C SER A 215 -3.08 10.54 15.59
N VAL A 216 -2.68 11.03 14.41
CA VAL A 216 -1.32 11.53 14.16
C VAL A 216 -1.05 12.82 14.95
N GLU A 217 -2.01 13.74 15.01
CA GLU A 217 -1.91 14.97 15.81
C GLU A 217 -1.82 14.67 17.32
N ASP A 218 -2.63 13.74 17.83
CA ASP A 218 -2.60 13.30 19.22
C ASP A 218 -1.27 12.60 19.57
N ALA A 219 -0.73 11.78 18.65
CA ALA A 219 0.58 11.17 18.81
C ALA A 219 1.70 12.21 18.86
N ARG A 220 1.68 13.21 17.95
CA ARG A 220 2.63 14.34 17.97
C ARG A 220 2.54 15.14 19.27
N ALA A 221 1.33 15.45 19.73
CA ALA A 221 1.12 16.19 20.98
C ALA A 221 1.65 15.43 22.22
N ARG A 222 1.53 14.10 22.26
CA ARG A 222 2.09 13.26 23.33
C ARG A 222 3.62 13.28 23.32
N ILE A 223 4.24 13.23 22.13
CA ILE A 223 5.69 13.32 21.97
C ILE A 223 6.18 14.70 22.45
N ASP A 224 5.52 15.78 22.02
CA ASP A 224 5.87 17.15 22.41
C ASP A 224 5.70 17.39 23.93
N ALA A 225 4.67 16.81 24.55
CA ALA A 225 4.47 16.86 25.99
C ALA A 225 5.55 16.08 26.76
N HIS A 226 5.93 14.89 26.28
CA HIS A 226 6.97 14.07 26.91
C HIS A 226 8.38 14.68 26.76
N GLN A 227 8.61 15.50 25.72
CA GLN A 227 9.86 16.25 25.54
C GLN A 227 9.97 17.49 26.44
N LYS A 228 8.86 18.08 26.89
CA LYS A 228 8.88 19.24 27.81
C LYS A 228 9.26 18.88 29.26
N ASP A 229 9.00 17.64 29.70
CA ASP A 229 9.25 17.22 31.09
C ASP A 229 10.66 16.64 31.35
N LYS A 230 11.46 16.36 30.32
CA LYS A 230 12.85 15.88 30.48
C LYS A 230 13.86 16.92 30.00
N LYS A 231 14.39 17.73 30.92
CA LYS A 231 15.70 18.39 30.77
C LYS A 231 16.82 17.34 30.84
N GLN A 232 16.94 16.49 29.82
CA GLN A 232 18.11 15.65 29.57
C GLN A 232 18.36 15.61 28.06
N PRO A 233 19.63 15.60 27.61
CA PRO A 233 19.95 15.61 26.19
C PRO A 233 19.46 14.28 25.58
N ALA A 234 18.51 14.38 24.65
CA ALA A 234 17.87 13.24 24.02
C ALA A 234 18.90 12.37 23.30
N VAL A 235 18.92 11.08 23.64
CA VAL A 235 19.45 10.04 22.76
C VAL A 235 18.50 9.93 21.56
N PRO A 236 18.97 9.95 20.31
CA PRO A 236 18.08 9.89 19.15
C PRO A 236 17.34 8.54 19.09
N PRO A 237 16.10 8.49 18.58
CA PRO A 237 15.40 7.24 18.34
C PRO A 237 16.11 6.38 17.26
N PRO A 238 15.94 5.04 17.29
CA PRO A 238 16.41 4.14 16.23
C PRO A 238 15.71 4.43 14.89
N LEU A 239 16.36 4.00 13.80
CA LEU A 239 16.05 4.32 12.39
C LEU A 239 14.66 3.87 11.86
N ASP A 240 13.82 3.21 12.65
CA ASP A 240 12.68 2.44 12.13
C ASP A 240 11.29 3.06 12.41
N ASP A 241 11.21 4.19 13.13
CA ASP A 241 9.91 4.70 13.64
C ASP A 241 9.35 5.95 12.91
N PHE A 242 9.90 6.31 11.74
CA PHE A 242 9.68 7.64 11.15
C PHE A 242 8.65 7.75 10.01
N GLY A 243 7.86 6.71 9.74
CA GLY A 243 6.71 6.81 8.82
C GLY A 243 7.03 7.12 7.33
N ILE A 244 8.32 7.10 6.96
CA ILE A 244 8.79 7.24 5.57
C ILE A 244 8.79 5.86 4.91
N SER A 245 8.14 5.73 3.74
CA SER A 245 8.23 4.50 2.93
C SER A 245 9.69 4.17 2.66
N GLY A 246 10.11 2.94 2.99
CA GLY A 246 11.52 2.50 2.83
C GLY A 246 12.05 2.68 1.40
N ILE A 247 11.16 2.60 0.42
CA ILE A 247 11.49 2.81 -0.99
C ILE A 247 11.80 4.27 -1.30
N GLU A 248 11.07 5.22 -0.72
CA GLU A 248 11.32 6.65 -0.94
C GLU A 248 12.64 7.07 -0.28
N LEU A 249 12.91 6.60 0.94
CA LEU A 249 14.21 6.83 1.59
C LEU A 249 15.35 6.25 0.76
N LEU A 250 15.17 5.05 0.20
CA LEU A 250 16.15 4.42 -0.69
C LEU A 250 16.35 5.25 -1.97
N ARG A 251 15.27 5.75 -2.60
CA ARG A 251 15.37 6.61 -3.80
C ARG A 251 16.14 7.89 -3.52
N TRP A 252 15.87 8.56 -2.40
CA TRP A 252 16.60 9.74 -1.99
C TRP A 252 18.07 9.44 -1.66
N THR A 253 18.34 8.31 -1.01
CA THR A 253 19.71 7.87 -0.71
C THR A 253 20.49 7.59 -1.99
N VAL A 254 19.90 6.86 -2.95
CA VAL A 254 20.54 6.55 -4.23
C VAL A 254 20.73 7.79 -5.10
N ALA A 255 19.73 8.68 -5.14
CA ALA A 255 19.85 9.95 -5.86
C ALA A 255 21.00 10.80 -5.32
N MET A 256 21.25 10.73 -4.01
CA MET A 256 22.38 11.42 -3.42
C MET A 256 23.71 10.77 -3.72
N MET A 257 23.82 9.46 -3.52
CA MET A 257 25.05 8.71 -3.83
C MET A 257 25.40 8.74 -5.33
N LEU A 258 24.47 9.18 -6.20
CA LEU A 258 24.74 9.39 -7.63
C LEU A 258 24.94 10.86 -8.01
N ALA A 259 24.92 11.79 -7.06
CA ALA A 259 25.05 13.21 -7.35
C ALA A 259 26.43 13.57 -7.95
N ASP A 260 27.48 12.82 -7.62
CA ASP A 260 28.81 12.93 -8.21
C ASP A 260 29.00 11.97 -9.42
N GLY A 261 27.99 11.15 -9.72
CA GLY A 261 27.95 10.22 -10.84
C GLY A 261 28.50 8.82 -10.56
N HIS A 262 28.92 8.47 -9.34
CA HIS A 262 29.44 7.12 -9.03
C HIS A 262 28.99 6.60 -7.66
N ILE A 263 28.72 5.29 -7.56
CA ILE A 263 28.46 4.62 -6.27
C ILE A 263 29.63 3.67 -6.02
N ASP A 264 30.35 3.87 -4.91
CA ASP A 264 31.45 3.02 -4.49
C ASP A 264 31.00 1.76 -3.71
N ASP A 265 31.93 0.85 -3.40
CA ASP A 265 31.63 -0.41 -2.73
C ASP A 265 31.05 -0.22 -1.30
N LYS A 266 31.41 0.86 -0.61
CA LYS A 266 30.92 1.16 0.74
C LYS A 266 29.51 1.74 0.69
N GLU A 267 29.27 2.66 -0.25
CA GLU A 267 27.94 3.22 -0.51
C GLU A 267 26.97 2.12 -0.94
N MET A 268 27.40 1.19 -1.80
CA MET A 268 26.59 0.05 -2.20
C MET A 268 26.28 -0.90 -1.03
N SER A 269 27.22 -1.11 -0.11
CA SER A 269 26.98 -1.88 1.13
C SER A 269 25.92 -1.21 2.01
N MET A 270 25.98 0.11 2.13
CA MET A 270 25.01 0.90 2.90
C MET A 270 23.61 0.86 2.27
N ILE A 271 23.51 1.00 0.95
CA ILE A 271 22.24 0.87 0.20
C ILE A 271 21.61 -0.49 0.48
N ARG A 272 22.40 -1.57 0.43
CA ARG A 272 21.92 -2.93 0.71
C ARG A 272 21.49 -3.12 2.15
N GLU A 273 22.23 -2.57 3.10
CA GLU A 273 21.86 -2.63 4.52
C GLU A 273 20.53 -1.91 4.76
N LEU A 274 20.38 -0.70 4.22
CA LEU A 274 19.17 0.11 4.32
C LEU A 274 17.95 -0.56 3.65
N ALA A 275 18.18 -1.23 2.51
CA ALA A 275 17.18 -2.02 1.80
C ALA A 275 16.79 -3.30 2.56
N SER A 276 17.77 -4.02 3.12
CA SER A 276 17.55 -5.29 3.84
C SER A 276 16.70 -5.11 5.11
N ARG A 277 16.91 -4.01 5.84
CA ARG A 277 16.14 -3.67 7.05
C ARG A 277 14.67 -3.33 6.75
N ARG A 278 14.32 -3.17 5.47
CA ARG A 278 12.97 -2.78 5.02
C ARG A 278 12.44 -3.69 3.91
N ASP A 279 12.95 -4.92 3.85
CA ASP A 279 12.49 -5.97 2.92
C ASP A 279 12.50 -5.56 1.43
N ILE A 280 13.42 -4.69 1.02
CA ILE A 280 13.53 -4.25 -0.38
C ILE A 280 14.44 -5.23 -1.14
N PRO A 281 13.97 -5.90 -2.21
CA PRO A 281 14.77 -6.86 -2.96
C PRO A 281 15.93 -6.21 -3.74
N GLU A 282 17.07 -6.90 -3.88
CA GLU A 282 18.24 -6.42 -4.64
C GLU A 282 17.89 -6.01 -6.08
N ALA A 283 16.97 -6.72 -6.73
CA ALA A 283 16.50 -6.37 -8.08
C ALA A 283 15.89 -4.96 -8.13
N ARG A 284 15.18 -4.54 -7.07
CA ARG A 284 14.58 -3.22 -6.95
C ARG A 284 15.64 -2.15 -6.69
N ILE A 285 16.67 -2.46 -5.89
CA ILE A 285 17.83 -1.59 -5.67
C ILE A 285 18.50 -1.26 -7.02
N GLN A 286 18.81 -2.30 -7.81
CA GLN A 286 19.44 -2.15 -9.12
C GLN A 286 18.58 -1.36 -10.10
N GLN A 287 17.25 -1.56 -10.07
CA GLN A 287 16.32 -0.79 -10.88
C GLN A 287 16.37 0.72 -10.54
N ILE A 288 16.39 1.06 -9.25
CA ILE A 288 16.49 2.45 -8.78
C ILE A 288 17.83 3.06 -9.20
N ILE A 289 18.94 2.36 -8.98
CA ILE A 289 20.28 2.83 -9.40
C ILE A 289 20.33 3.09 -10.91
N ASN A 290 19.81 2.17 -11.73
CA ASN A 290 19.79 2.32 -13.18
C ASN A 290 18.89 3.46 -13.64
N GLU A 291 17.76 3.68 -12.97
CA GLU A 291 16.89 4.84 -13.21
C GLU A 291 17.66 6.15 -12.99
N PHE A 292 18.33 6.30 -11.84
CA PHE A 292 19.04 7.53 -11.51
C PHE A 292 20.32 7.75 -12.33
N LYS A 293 21.03 6.68 -12.72
CA LYS A 293 22.17 6.77 -13.66
C LYS A 293 21.77 7.23 -15.06
N ALA A 294 20.51 7.06 -15.44
CA ALA A 294 20.01 7.47 -16.76
C ALA A 294 19.58 8.95 -16.83
N VAL A 295 19.65 9.68 -15.72
CA VAL A 295 19.19 11.09 -15.62
C VAL A 295 20.37 12.02 -15.35
N ILE A 296 20.30 13.24 -15.92
CA ILE A 296 21.39 14.24 -15.89
C ILE A 296 21.68 14.73 -14.46
N ASP A 297 20.64 14.95 -13.67
CA ASP A 297 20.75 15.39 -12.27
C ASP A 297 19.84 14.50 -11.40
N PRO A 298 20.40 13.49 -10.73
CA PRO A 298 19.65 12.57 -9.88
C PRO A 298 18.89 13.26 -8.75
N VAL A 299 19.42 14.35 -8.21
CA VAL A 299 18.81 15.11 -7.12
C VAL A 299 17.59 15.90 -7.62
N VAL A 300 17.68 16.52 -8.79
CA VAL A 300 16.52 17.15 -9.46
C VAL A 300 15.47 16.08 -9.81
N HIS A 301 15.90 14.93 -10.32
CA HIS A 301 14.99 13.83 -10.66
C HIS A 301 14.22 13.33 -9.45
N VAL A 302 14.89 13.09 -8.32
CA VAL A 302 14.19 12.63 -7.10
C VAL A 302 13.30 13.72 -6.53
N THR A 303 13.69 15.00 -6.53
CA THR A 303 12.81 16.08 -6.07
C THR A 303 11.52 16.21 -6.89
N THR A 304 11.55 15.80 -8.16
CA THR A 304 10.40 15.90 -9.08
C THR A 304 9.56 14.63 -9.10
N THR A 305 10.16 13.46 -8.83
CA THR A 305 9.51 12.15 -8.88
C THR A 305 9.16 11.56 -7.52
N SER A 306 9.74 12.07 -6.44
CA SER A 306 9.46 11.70 -5.05
C SER A 306 8.04 12.06 -4.66
N LYS A 307 7.41 11.18 -3.88
CA LYS A 307 6.08 11.40 -3.29
C LYS A 307 6.16 12.11 -1.94
N ILE A 308 7.35 12.17 -1.36
CA ILE A 308 7.65 12.84 -0.10
C ILE A 308 8.06 14.28 -0.40
N GLU A 309 7.39 15.22 0.25
CA GLU A 309 7.85 16.62 0.29
C GLU A 309 9.21 16.65 0.95
N ALA A 310 10.18 17.24 0.26
CA ALA A 310 11.50 17.39 0.84
C ALA A 310 11.38 18.35 2.03
N ASP A 311 11.51 17.81 3.24
CA ASP A 311 11.39 18.54 4.50
C ASP A 311 12.67 18.36 5.34
N THR A 312 12.71 19.08 6.47
CA THR A 312 13.85 19.06 7.39
C THR A 312 14.12 17.67 7.96
N GLU A 313 13.09 16.84 8.06
CA GLU A 313 13.15 15.48 8.61
C GLU A 313 13.75 14.51 7.58
N LEU A 314 13.33 14.57 6.32
CA LEU A 314 13.93 13.82 5.23
C LEU A 314 15.41 14.16 5.10
N LEU A 315 15.78 15.45 5.13
CA LEU A 315 17.18 15.89 5.08
C LEU A 315 17.98 15.34 6.27
N ARG A 316 17.37 15.24 7.46
CA ARG A 316 18.01 14.62 8.63
C ARG A 316 18.27 13.14 8.43
N HIS A 317 17.33 12.39 7.87
CA HIS A 317 17.51 10.95 7.60
C HIS A 317 18.61 10.71 6.57
N ILE A 318 18.54 11.46 5.49
CA ILE A 318 19.54 11.55 4.43
C ILE A 318 20.93 11.83 4.99
N ALA A 319 21.07 12.87 5.83
CA ALA A 319 22.34 13.24 6.45
C ALA A 319 22.87 12.15 7.39
N ARG A 320 21.98 11.46 8.12
CA ARG A 320 22.34 10.38 9.03
C ARG A 320 22.81 9.13 8.30
N VAL A 321 22.21 8.84 7.15
CA VAL A 321 22.67 7.77 6.24
C VAL A 321 24.04 8.14 5.68
N ALA A 322 24.20 9.34 5.12
CA ALA A 322 25.50 9.80 4.61
C ALA A 322 26.60 9.81 5.68
N LEU A 323 26.26 10.06 6.95
CA LEU A 323 27.21 10.09 8.07
C LEU A 323 27.54 8.71 8.68
N ALA A 324 27.01 7.58 8.19
CA ALA A 324 27.17 6.31 8.92
C ALA A 324 28.62 5.78 8.94
N ASP A 325 29.48 6.22 8.03
CA ASP A 325 30.91 5.90 8.05
C ASP A 325 31.75 6.92 8.86
N GLY A 326 31.11 7.97 9.38
CA GLY A 326 31.70 9.02 10.21
C GLY A 326 32.33 10.19 9.43
N LYS A 327 32.25 10.21 8.10
CA LYS A 327 32.78 11.28 7.25
C LYS A 327 31.69 11.79 6.28
N LEU A 328 31.85 13.04 5.88
CA LEU A 328 31.14 13.62 4.74
C LEU A 328 32.21 14.24 3.86
N THR A 329 32.16 13.99 2.57
CA THR A 329 32.96 14.65 1.56
C THR A 329 32.46 16.08 1.34
N SER A 330 33.28 16.90 0.67
CA SER A 330 32.88 18.25 0.25
C SER A 330 31.68 18.20 -0.68
N GLU A 331 31.69 17.22 -1.58
CA GLU A 331 30.70 16.95 -2.61
C GLU A 331 29.35 16.54 -1.98
N GLU A 332 29.37 15.65 -0.99
CA GLU A 332 28.17 15.26 -0.23
C GLU A 332 27.58 16.43 0.57
N THR A 333 28.45 17.29 1.11
CA THR A 333 28.04 18.47 1.87
C THR A 333 27.38 19.52 0.96
N ASP A 334 27.95 19.77 -0.22
CA ASP A 334 27.41 20.71 -1.20
C ASP A 334 26.08 20.22 -1.78
N MET A 335 25.94 18.91 -1.93
CA MET A 335 24.70 18.27 -2.34
C MET A 335 23.61 18.36 -1.27
N LEU A 336 23.92 18.09 0.01
CA LEU A 336 23.00 18.30 1.13
C LEU A 336 22.57 19.76 1.25
N LYS A 337 23.48 20.69 0.92
CA LYS A 337 23.19 22.13 0.79
C LYS A 337 22.26 22.43 -0.37
N ALA A 338 22.45 21.79 -1.52
CA ALA A 338 21.58 21.93 -2.68
C ALA A 338 20.16 21.41 -2.39
N VAL A 339 20.02 20.23 -1.77
CA VAL A 339 18.72 19.69 -1.32
C VAL A 339 18.09 20.61 -0.28
N GLY A 340 18.85 21.01 0.74
CA GLY A 340 18.37 21.89 1.81
C GLY A 340 17.92 23.27 1.31
N SER A 341 18.60 23.82 0.30
CA SER A 341 18.22 25.10 -0.31
C SER A 341 16.87 25.03 -1.03
N LYS A 342 16.56 23.88 -1.67
CA LYS A 342 15.28 23.64 -2.34
C LYS A 342 14.10 23.45 -1.39
N ILE A 343 14.37 23.17 -0.12
CA ILE A 343 13.36 23.04 0.95
C ILE A 343 13.28 24.28 1.85
N GLY A 344 13.93 25.37 1.43
CA GLY A 344 13.90 26.66 2.11
C GLY A 344 14.83 26.79 3.32
N MET A 345 15.78 25.86 3.49
CA MET A 345 16.81 25.96 4.54
C MET A 345 17.99 26.80 4.09
N SER A 346 18.55 27.59 5.01
CA SER A 346 19.82 28.28 4.74
C SER A 346 21.00 27.30 4.86
N GLY A 347 22.11 27.60 4.16
CA GLY A 347 23.33 26.79 4.29
C GLY A 347 23.84 26.67 5.73
N ILE A 348 23.54 27.66 6.58
CA ILE A 348 23.88 27.68 8.00
C ILE A 348 23.04 26.66 8.79
N ASP A 349 21.75 26.55 8.50
CA ASP A 349 20.85 25.59 9.17
C ASP A 349 21.26 24.14 8.86
N ILE A 350 21.71 23.91 7.62
CA ILE A 350 22.21 22.61 7.15
C ILE A 350 23.53 22.27 7.85
N ASP A 351 24.47 23.22 7.94
CA ASP A 351 25.72 23.03 8.68
C ASP A 351 25.48 22.75 10.17
N MET A 352 24.48 23.37 10.79
CA MET A 352 24.08 23.08 12.17
C MET A 352 23.46 21.69 12.32
N LEU A 353 22.59 21.28 11.39
CA LEU A 353 22.00 19.95 11.36
C LEU A 353 23.08 18.87 11.25
N LEU A 354 24.03 19.02 10.33
CA LEU A 354 25.12 18.06 10.14
C LEU A 354 26.02 17.95 11.37
N LYS A 355 26.33 19.08 12.02
CA LYS A 355 27.07 19.08 13.30
C LYS A 355 26.32 18.35 14.40
N ARG A 356 25.00 18.50 14.48
CA ARG A 356 24.16 17.84 15.48
C ARG A 356 24.13 16.33 15.28
N GLU A 357 23.87 15.86 14.05
CA GLU A 357 23.80 14.44 13.74
C GLU A 357 25.15 13.74 13.89
N ARG A 358 26.25 14.39 13.48
CA ARG A 358 27.61 13.87 13.71
C ARG A 358 27.91 13.65 15.20
N ARG A 359 27.46 14.57 16.05
CA ARG A 359 27.62 14.47 17.51
C ARG A 359 26.78 13.33 18.08
N ALA A 360 25.58 13.12 17.54
CA ALA A 360 24.68 12.05 17.95
C ALA A 360 25.27 10.66 17.63
N ILE A 361 25.74 10.44 16.40
CA ILE A 361 26.37 9.18 15.97
C ILE A 361 27.62 8.88 16.81
N PHE A 362 28.45 9.89 17.08
CA PHE A 362 29.63 9.71 17.93
C PHE A 362 29.28 9.31 19.37
N GLN A 363 28.19 9.86 19.90
CA GLN A 363 27.70 9.52 21.25
C GLN A 363 27.13 8.09 21.29
N GLU A 364 26.37 7.68 20.28
CA GLU A 364 25.86 6.30 20.14
C GLU A 364 26.99 5.27 20.06
N ALA A 365 28.00 5.51 19.22
CA ALA A 365 29.17 4.64 19.12
C ALA A 365 29.92 4.53 20.46
N LYS A 366 30.03 5.64 21.20
CA LYS A 366 30.68 5.68 22.52
C LYS A 366 29.89 4.89 23.56
N ASP A 367 28.56 4.95 23.54
CA ASP A 367 27.69 4.24 24.47
C ASP A 367 27.65 2.73 24.18
N ILE A 368 27.67 2.32 22.91
CA ILE A 368 27.83 0.92 22.49
C ILE A 368 29.17 0.35 23.00
N LEU A 369 30.28 1.06 22.80
CA LEU A 369 31.60 0.64 23.29
C LEU A 369 31.67 0.58 24.82
N ARG A 370 30.86 1.38 25.53
CA ARG A 370 30.77 1.37 26.99
C ARG A 370 29.99 0.16 27.50
N ASN A 371 28.94 -0.23 26.78
CA ASN A 371 28.11 -1.39 27.09
C ASN A 371 28.78 -2.73 26.74
N ILE A 372 29.69 -2.77 25.76
CA ILE A 372 30.48 -3.97 25.42
C ILE A 372 31.62 -4.23 26.45
N LYS A 373 32.02 -3.22 27.22
CA LYS A 373 33.07 -3.33 28.26
C LYS A 373 32.54 -3.68 29.66
N ARG A 374 31.23 -3.84 29.81
CA ARG A 374 30.55 -4.39 31.00
C ARG A 374 30.19 -5.83 30.74
#